data_AF-A0A1A2LXY6-F1
#
_entry.id   AF-A0A1A2LXY6-F1
#
_cell.length_a   1.000
_cell.length_b   1.000
_cell.length_c   1.000
_cell.angle_alpha   90.00
_cell.angle_beta   90.00
_cell.angle_gamma   90.00
#
_symmetry.space_group_name_H-M   'P 1'
#
loop_
_entity.id
_entity.type
_entity.pdbx_description
1 polymer ?
#
loop_
_entity_poly.entity_id
_entity_poly.type
_entity_poly.pdbx_seq_one_letter_code
_entity_poly.pdbx_strand_id
1 'polypeptide(L)'
;MAVALAIRAVLAFGGYFYWDDLILIGKAGTHNLLSPAYLFDDHDGHVMPGAFLLGGAIIRLAPLDWTGPAISLLVLQLLASLALLRALYVILGRRPVLLVPLTFALFTPLAVPGFAWWAAALNSLPMLAALAWVCADAVLLVRTGNQRYAVTGTLAYFGGLLFFEKAAVIPFVAFAVVSLLRHVGGDRAALLTVWRAGLRLWVATLALTAGWIALYLAVVNQGRWSSDLAMTADLLGRSITHGIVPGLAGGPWHWDRWAPASPWATPPPLVMALGWLVLGGAVAVSLVRKQRIGPVWLTAAGYAVACQVPIYLMRSSKLTALELAQTLRYFPDLVFVLALLAAVAFCAPNRPAAPRWLDASPRRTAVTLVLAALFVASSLYSTATFLTSWRDNPAQRYLQNARADLAAAHAASTAPLLDQEVDPLVLQRVAAPENLASHLFALLHDRPEFASATTQLRMLDSSGRLVRARVTWVRTIVPGPMPHCGYFAQPDKPARLVLDGPLLPADWSVELNYLANSEGTMTLAMTQGPDVKVPVHPGLNRVFARLPGAGDAITVRANTTALALCLASGPVGFLAPA
;
A
#
# COMPACT_ATOMS: atom_id res chain seq x y z
N MET A 1 -15.03 14.80 -16.62
CA MET A 1 -15.12 13.90 -15.45
C MET A 1 -15.43 12.47 -15.86
N ALA A 2 -16.56 12.20 -16.54
CA ALA A 2 -16.93 10.85 -16.99
C ALA A 2 -15.81 10.14 -17.78
N VAL A 3 -15.19 10.82 -18.75
CA VAL A 3 -14.03 10.30 -19.51
C VAL A 3 -12.87 9.92 -18.58
N ALA A 4 -12.49 10.80 -17.66
CA ALA A 4 -11.41 10.52 -16.70
C ALA A 4 -11.74 9.32 -15.80
N LEU A 5 -13.00 9.19 -15.35
CA LEU A 5 -13.42 8.05 -14.56
C LEU A 5 -13.43 6.74 -15.38
N ALA A 6 -13.82 6.79 -16.65
CA ALA A 6 -13.74 5.63 -17.55
C ALA A 6 -12.29 5.16 -17.75
N ILE A 7 -11.34 6.08 -17.90
CA ILE A 7 -9.91 5.75 -17.95
C ILE A 7 -9.44 5.09 -16.64
N ARG A 8 -9.87 5.65 -15.50
CA ARG A 8 -9.59 5.07 -14.18
C ARG A 8 -10.24 3.70 -14.00
N ALA A 9 -11.39 3.44 -14.62
CA ALA A 9 -12.03 2.13 -14.64
C ALA A 9 -11.22 1.10 -15.44
N VAL A 10 -10.73 1.47 -16.63
CA VAL A 10 -9.82 0.60 -17.40
C VAL A 10 -8.58 0.24 -16.59
N LEU A 11 -8.04 1.19 -15.83
CA LEU A 11 -6.89 0.96 -14.96
C LEU A 11 -7.22 0.05 -13.76
N ALA A 12 -8.32 0.33 -13.06
CA ALA A 12 -8.76 -0.44 -11.89
C ALA A 12 -9.06 -1.90 -12.26
N PHE A 13 -9.88 -2.13 -13.30
CA PHE A 13 -10.22 -3.48 -13.77
C PHE A 13 -9.12 -4.15 -14.60
N GLY A 14 -8.12 -3.38 -15.05
CA GLY A 14 -6.93 -3.89 -15.68
C GLY A 14 -5.82 -4.29 -14.70
N GLY A 15 -5.98 -4.00 -13.41
CA GLY A 15 -5.07 -4.37 -12.32
C GLY A 15 -5.55 -5.58 -11.53
N TYR A 16 -4.81 -5.90 -10.46
CA TYR A 16 -5.17 -6.93 -9.50
C TYR A 16 -4.48 -6.65 -8.15
N PHE A 17 -4.77 -7.46 -7.13
CA PHE A 17 -4.14 -7.36 -5.81
C PHE A 17 -2.61 -7.33 -5.88
N TYR A 18 -2.02 -6.48 -5.05
CA TYR A 18 -0.58 -6.28 -4.97
C TYR A 18 -0.13 -5.98 -3.54
N TRP A 19 0.90 -6.71 -3.09
CA TRP A 19 1.65 -6.44 -1.85
C TRP A 19 0.77 -6.18 -0.62
N ASP A 20 0.67 -4.93 -0.14
CA ASP A 20 -0.15 -4.56 1.03
C ASP A 20 -1.60 -4.97 0.90
N ASP A 21 -2.13 -5.07 -0.32
CA ASP A 21 -3.49 -5.56 -0.54
C ASP A 21 -3.66 -6.99 0.02
N LEU A 22 -2.63 -7.83 -0.15
CA LEU A 22 -2.59 -9.21 0.33
C LEU A 22 -2.40 -9.28 1.85
N ILE A 23 -1.63 -8.34 2.42
CA ILE A 23 -1.47 -8.19 3.88
C ILE A 23 -2.82 -7.82 4.52
N LEU A 24 -3.57 -6.88 3.91
CA LEU A 24 -4.90 -6.50 4.35
C LEU A 24 -5.89 -7.67 4.27
N ILE A 25 -5.77 -8.51 3.23
CA ILE A 25 -6.56 -9.76 3.09
C ILE A 25 -6.27 -10.72 4.24
N GLY A 26 -4.99 -11.00 4.51
CA GLY A 26 -4.59 -11.91 5.57
C GLY A 26 -5.05 -11.43 6.95
N LYS A 27 -4.82 -10.15 7.28
CA LYS A 27 -5.31 -9.54 8.54
C LYS A 27 -6.83 -9.59 8.65
N ALA A 28 -7.56 -9.30 7.56
CA ALA A 28 -9.02 -9.39 7.56
C ALA A 28 -9.52 -10.83 7.75
N GLY A 29 -8.72 -11.84 7.41
CA GLY A 29 -9.06 -13.24 7.63
C GLY A 29 -8.72 -13.76 9.02
N THR A 30 -7.68 -13.23 9.65
CA THR A 30 -7.16 -13.75 10.93
C THR A 30 -7.64 -12.97 12.16
N HIS A 31 -8.18 -11.76 11.98
CA HIS A 31 -8.65 -10.92 13.07
C HIS A 31 -10.17 -10.68 13.00
N ASN A 32 -10.77 -10.22 14.11
CA ASN A 32 -12.13 -9.68 14.09
C ASN A 32 -12.12 -8.22 13.56
N LEU A 33 -13.05 -7.89 12.65
CA LEU A 33 -13.15 -6.61 11.94
C LEU A 33 -13.28 -5.39 12.87
N LEU A 34 -13.92 -5.56 14.02
CA LEU A 34 -14.17 -4.48 14.98
C LEU A 34 -13.20 -4.51 16.16
N SER A 35 -12.21 -5.42 16.14
CA SER A 35 -11.25 -5.50 17.23
C SER A 35 -10.30 -4.30 17.21
N PRO A 36 -9.95 -3.72 18.37
CA PRO A 36 -8.94 -2.66 18.44
C PRO A 36 -7.59 -3.09 17.84
N ALA A 37 -7.21 -4.35 18.00
CA ALA A 37 -5.98 -4.91 17.45
C ALA A 37 -5.95 -4.91 15.91
N TYR A 38 -7.10 -4.96 15.25
CA TYR A 38 -7.21 -4.84 13.79
C TYR A 38 -7.29 -3.39 13.33
N LEU A 39 -8.14 -2.57 13.97
CA LEU A 39 -8.41 -1.20 13.54
C LEU A 39 -7.25 -0.23 13.86
N PHE A 40 -6.52 -0.49 14.93
CA PHE A 40 -5.37 0.30 15.37
C PHE A 40 -4.07 -0.51 15.27
N ASP A 41 -3.97 -1.38 14.27
CA ASP A 41 -2.74 -2.07 13.91
C ASP A 41 -1.69 -1.07 13.41
N ASP A 42 -0.42 -1.25 13.81
CA ASP A 42 0.71 -0.53 13.24
C ASP A 42 1.10 -1.16 11.90
N HIS A 43 0.45 -0.68 10.83
CA HIS A 43 0.69 -1.17 9.47
C HIS A 43 1.82 -0.37 8.81
N ASP A 44 3.07 -0.79 9.01
CA ASP A 44 4.27 -0.14 8.45
C ASP A 44 4.34 1.38 8.79
N GLY A 45 3.98 1.73 10.04
CA GLY A 45 3.98 3.11 10.53
C GLY A 45 2.69 3.89 10.25
N HIS A 46 1.63 3.22 9.76
CA HIS A 46 0.32 3.82 9.48
C HIS A 46 -0.72 3.48 10.55
N VAL A 47 -1.54 4.48 10.93
CA VAL A 47 -2.75 4.29 11.74
C VAL A 47 -3.95 4.70 10.88
N MET A 48 -4.69 3.70 10.41
CA MET A 48 -5.70 3.90 9.35
C MET A 48 -6.99 3.07 9.61
N PRO A 49 -7.68 3.28 10.75
CA PRO A 49 -8.84 2.48 11.14
C PRO A 49 -9.98 2.47 10.10
N GLY A 50 -10.20 3.59 9.40
CA GLY A 50 -11.16 3.69 8.32
C GLY A 50 -10.79 2.85 7.09
N ALA A 51 -9.50 2.81 6.74
CA ALA A 51 -9.00 1.99 5.63
C ALA A 51 -9.12 0.49 5.95
N PHE A 52 -8.72 0.09 7.17
CA PHE A 52 -8.88 -1.28 7.65
C PHE A 52 -10.34 -1.71 7.69
N LEU A 53 -11.23 -0.87 8.24
CA LEU A 53 -12.65 -1.19 8.31
C LEU A 53 -13.27 -1.36 6.91
N LEU A 54 -13.00 -0.42 6.00
CA LEU A 54 -13.54 -0.47 4.64
C LEU A 54 -12.95 -1.65 3.85
N GLY A 55 -11.63 -1.80 3.85
CA GLY A 55 -10.93 -2.88 3.15
C GLY A 55 -11.34 -4.25 3.68
N GLY A 56 -11.34 -4.43 5.00
CA GLY A 56 -11.75 -5.67 5.64
C GLY A 56 -13.22 -6.03 5.42
N ALA A 57 -14.12 -5.04 5.31
CA ALA A 57 -15.51 -5.28 4.94
C ALA A 57 -15.62 -5.77 3.49
N ILE A 58 -14.94 -5.09 2.54
CA ILE A 58 -14.93 -5.46 1.12
C ILE A 58 -14.39 -6.89 0.94
N ILE A 59 -13.27 -7.20 1.57
CA ILE A 59 -12.62 -8.52 1.43
C ILE A 59 -13.47 -9.63 2.05
N ARG A 60 -14.11 -9.41 3.19
CA ARG A 60 -15.00 -10.43 3.79
C ARG A 60 -16.26 -10.69 2.97
N LEU A 61 -16.77 -9.69 2.27
CA LEU A 61 -17.94 -9.86 1.39
C LEU A 61 -17.63 -10.74 0.19
N ALA A 62 -16.43 -10.60 -0.39
CA ALA A 62 -16.00 -11.39 -1.54
C ALA A 62 -14.48 -11.69 -1.45
N PRO A 63 -14.07 -12.74 -0.71
CA PRO A 63 -12.66 -13.07 -0.51
C PRO A 63 -11.92 -13.34 -1.81
N LEU A 64 -10.75 -12.71 -1.98
CA LEU A 64 -9.91 -12.80 -3.17
C LEU A 64 -10.62 -12.44 -4.48
N ASP A 65 -11.72 -11.67 -4.41
CA ASP A 65 -12.39 -11.09 -5.57
C ASP A 65 -11.98 -9.63 -5.75
N TRP A 66 -11.41 -9.30 -6.91
CA TRP A 66 -10.93 -7.96 -7.21
C TRP A 66 -12.03 -6.94 -7.55
N THR A 67 -13.25 -7.39 -7.83
CA THR A 67 -14.37 -6.54 -8.27
C THR A 67 -14.72 -5.50 -7.21
N GLY A 68 -14.82 -5.89 -5.94
CA GLY A 68 -15.11 -4.99 -4.82
C GLY A 68 -14.04 -3.91 -4.64
N PRO A 69 -12.76 -4.27 -4.51
CA PRO A 69 -11.64 -3.33 -4.54
C PRO A 69 -11.66 -2.36 -5.73
N ALA A 70 -11.83 -2.86 -6.96
CA ALA A 70 -11.87 -2.04 -8.16
C ALA A 70 -13.04 -1.03 -8.16
N ILE A 71 -14.23 -1.44 -7.72
CA ILE A 71 -15.38 -0.53 -7.56
C ILE A 71 -15.08 0.54 -6.51
N SER A 72 -14.48 0.15 -5.38
CA SER A 72 -14.14 1.09 -4.31
C SER A 72 -13.17 2.17 -4.78
N LEU A 73 -12.17 1.82 -5.62
CA LEU A 73 -11.28 2.78 -6.26
C LEU A 73 -12.04 3.85 -7.05
N LEU A 74 -13.03 3.43 -7.85
CA LEU A 74 -13.81 4.34 -8.69
C LEU A 74 -14.74 5.24 -7.88
N VAL A 75 -15.39 4.70 -6.85
CA VAL A 75 -16.24 5.48 -5.94
C VAL A 75 -15.43 6.54 -5.20
N LEU A 76 -14.29 6.14 -4.62
CA LEU A 76 -13.42 7.06 -3.88
C LEU A 76 -12.76 8.10 -4.81
N GLN A 77 -12.36 7.71 -6.02
CA GLN A 77 -11.84 8.64 -7.03
C GLN A 77 -12.90 9.65 -7.48
N LEU A 78 -14.15 9.21 -7.67
CA LEU A 78 -15.25 10.10 -8.01
C LEU A 78 -15.51 11.10 -6.88
N LEU A 79 -15.54 10.64 -5.62
CA LEU A 79 -15.69 11.50 -4.45
C LEU A 79 -14.57 12.55 -4.37
N ALA A 80 -13.31 12.15 -4.50
CA ALA A 80 -12.16 13.06 -4.50
C ALA A 80 -12.23 14.08 -5.65
N SER A 81 -12.62 13.63 -6.85
CA SER A 81 -12.74 14.48 -8.04
C SER A 81 -13.88 15.50 -7.91
N LEU A 82 -15.01 15.09 -7.33
CA LEU A 82 -16.15 15.97 -7.05
C LEU A 82 -15.81 16.99 -5.96
N ALA A 83 -15.12 16.58 -4.90
CA ALA A 83 -14.64 17.48 -3.85
C ALA A 83 -13.67 18.52 -4.41
N LEU A 84 -12.74 18.12 -5.29
CA LEU A 84 -11.85 19.05 -5.98
C LEU A 84 -12.62 20.00 -6.90
N LEU A 85 -13.55 19.49 -7.71
CA LEU A 85 -14.40 20.33 -8.57
C LEU A 85 -15.15 21.37 -7.74
N ARG A 86 -15.71 20.98 -6.59
CA ARG A 86 -16.36 21.88 -5.64
C ARG A 86 -15.39 22.96 -5.15
N ALA A 87 -14.18 22.59 -4.74
CA ALA A 87 -13.17 23.55 -4.28
C ALA A 87 -12.76 24.55 -5.37
N LEU A 88 -12.51 24.05 -6.58
CA LEU A 88 -12.19 24.88 -7.74
C LEU A 88 -13.35 25.82 -8.09
N TYR A 89 -14.59 25.34 -8.03
CA TYR A 89 -15.80 26.15 -8.23
C TYR A 89 -15.93 27.25 -7.18
N VAL A 90 -15.67 26.93 -5.90
CA VAL A 90 -15.67 27.93 -4.82
C VAL A 90 -14.61 29.01 -5.08
N ILE A 91 -13.42 28.65 -5.53
CA ILE A 91 -12.33 29.61 -5.77
C ILE A 91 -12.58 30.47 -7.02
N LEU A 92 -12.89 29.83 -8.16
CA LEU A 92 -12.93 30.45 -9.50
C LEU A 92 -14.33 30.83 -10.00
N GLY A 93 -15.39 30.26 -9.43
CA GLY A 93 -16.76 30.35 -9.94
C GLY A 93 -16.99 29.57 -11.24
N ARG A 94 -18.10 29.86 -11.94
CA ARG A 94 -18.49 29.26 -13.23
C ARG A 94 -17.69 29.81 -14.42
N ARG A 95 -16.36 29.74 -14.36
CA ARG A 95 -15.47 30.26 -15.41
C ARG A 95 -14.76 29.11 -16.14
N PRO A 96 -14.69 29.09 -17.48
CA PRO A 96 -13.99 28.03 -18.23
C PRO A 96 -12.54 27.79 -17.81
N VAL A 97 -11.87 28.80 -17.23
CA VAL A 97 -10.51 28.66 -16.68
C VAL A 97 -10.39 27.59 -15.60
N LEU A 98 -11.49 27.23 -14.91
CA LEU A 98 -11.51 26.14 -13.92
C LEU A 98 -11.13 24.78 -14.54
N LEU A 99 -11.35 24.62 -15.86
CA LEU A 99 -11.01 23.41 -16.58
C LEU A 99 -9.50 23.17 -16.64
N VAL A 100 -8.66 24.21 -16.51
CA VAL A 100 -7.19 24.05 -16.53
C VAL A 100 -6.69 23.23 -15.32
N PRO A 101 -6.87 23.67 -14.06
CA PRO A 101 -6.44 22.89 -12.90
C PRO A 101 -7.22 21.57 -12.76
N LEU A 102 -8.48 21.52 -13.19
CA LEU A 102 -9.26 20.29 -13.16
C LEU A 102 -8.71 19.24 -14.16
N THR A 103 -8.38 19.65 -15.38
CA THR A 103 -7.79 18.75 -16.40
C THR A 103 -6.43 18.25 -15.94
N PHE A 104 -5.59 19.14 -15.38
CA PHE A 104 -4.33 18.73 -14.78
C PHE A 104 -4.54 17.63 -13.73
N ALA A 105 -5.40 17.87 -12.74
CA ALA A 105 -5.60 16.94 -11.64
C ALA A 105 -6.24 15.60 -12.06
N LEU A 106 -7.14 15.62 -13.05
CA LEU A 106 -7.81 14.41 -13.51
C LEU A 106 -6.92 13.50 -14.37
N PHE A 107 -6.01 14.08 -15.15
CA PHE A 107 -5.26 13.34 -16.16
C PHE A 107 -3.78 13.15 -15.83
N THR A 108 -3.17 13.96 -14.96
CA THR A 108 -1.72 13.84 -14.70
C THR A 108 -1.32 12.43 -14.24
N PRO A 109 -0.23 11.86 -14.79
CA PRO A 109 0.26 10.53 -14.40
C PRO A 109 0.80 10.47 -12.97
N LEU A 110 1.07 11.63 -12.33
CA LEU A 110 1.54 11.69 -10.94
C LEU A 110 0.58 11.04 -9.94
N ALA A 111 -0.72 11.04 -10.24
CA ALA A 111 -1.75 10.42 -9.40
C ALA A 111 -2.11 9.00 -9.85
N VAL A 112 -1.43 8.43 -10.84
CA VAL A 112 -1.76 7.10 -11.39
C VAL A 112 -1.35 5.98 -10.44
N PRO A 113 -0.09 5.89 -9.95
CA PRO A 113 0.31 4.77 -9.08
C PRO A 113 -0.42 4.74 -7.75
N GLY A 114 -0.64 5.92 -7.12
CA GLY A 114 -1.39 6.02 -5.86
C GLY A 114 -2.88 5.67 -5.98
N PHE A 115 -3.43 5.65 -7.19
CA PHE A 115 -4.79 5.17 -7.47
C PHE A 115 -4.82 3.68 -7.84
N ALA A 116 -3.82 3.20 -8.59
CA ALA A 116 -3.82 1.83 -9.13
C ALA A 116 -3.59 0.76 -8.05
N TRP A 117 -2.76 1.08 -7.05
CA TRP A 117 -2.54 0.21 -5.90
C TRP A 117 -3.62 0.44 -4.85
N TRP A 118 -4.43 -0.58 -4.58
CA TRP A 118 -5.65 -0.45 -3.79
C TRP A 118 -5.42 -0.02 -2.35
N ALA A 119 -4.47 -0.61 -1.61
CA ALA A 119 -4.14 -0.19 -0.25
C ALA A 119 -3.69 1.27 -0.19
N ALA A 120 -2.86 1.71 -1.14
CA ALA A 120 -2.44 3.12 -1.23
C ALA A 120 -3.61 4.06 -1.55
N ALA A 121 -4.55 3.61 -2.38
CA ALA A 121 -5.74 4.38 -2.76
C ALA A 121 -6.79 4.45 -1.64
N LEU A 122 -6.96 3.37 -0.86
CA LEU A 122 -7.80 3.34 0.34
C LEU A 122 -7.40 4.44 1.31
N ASN A 123 -6.10 4.70 1.46
CA ASN A 123 -5.59 5.78 2.30
C ASN A 123 -5.72 7.14 1.61
N SER A 124 -5.18 7.24 0.39
CA SER A 124 -5.00 8.54 -0.27
C SER A 124 -6.31 9.16 -0.77
N LEU A 125 -7.22 8.41 -1.39
CA LEU A 125 -8.41 9.00 -2.02
C LEU A 125 -9.38 9.66 -1.01
N PRO A 126 -9.71 9.06 0.14
CA PRO A 126 -10.49 9.74 1.19
C PRO A 126 -9.77 10.99 1.73
N MET A 127 -8.45 10.91 1.94
CA MET A 127 -7.64 12.05 2.35
C MET A 127 -7.70 13.20 1.31
N LEU A 128 -7.62 12.90 0.01
CA LEU A 128 -7.72 13.90 -1.05
C LEU A 128 -9.11 14.55 -1.12
N ALA A 129 -10.16 13.76 -0.93
CA ALA A 129 -11.52 14.28 -0.83
C ALA A 129 -11.66 15.24 0.36
N ALA A 130 -11.14 14.85 1.53
CA ALA A 130 -11.09 15.70 2.72
C ALA A 130 -10.26 16.98 2.48
N LEU A 131 -9.09 16.87 1.88
CA LEU A 131 -8.22 18.02 1.57
C LEU A 131 -8.93 19.06 0.73
N ALA A 132 -9.57 18.64 -0.37
CA ALA A 132 -10.32 19.56 -1.22
C ALA A 132 -11.57 20.12 -0.51
N TRP A 133 -12.29 19.29 0.25
CA TRP A 133 -13.48 19.71 0.97
C TRP A 133 -13.19 20.75 2.04
N VAL A 134 -12.15 20.52 2.85
CA VAL A 134 -11.71 21.45 3.91
C VAL A 134 -11.21 22.75 3.31
N CYS A 135 -10.48 22.72 2.18
CA CYS A 135 -10.08 23.94 1.49
C CYS A 135 -11.30 24.76 1.03
N ALA A 136 -12.31 24.11 0.45
CA ALA A 136 -13.54 24.77 0.01
C ALA A 136 -14.31 25.37 1.21
N ASP A 137 -14.45 24.62 2.30
CA ASP A 137 -15.15 25.06 3.51
C ASP A 137 -14.40 26.19 4.21
N ALA A 138 -13.08 26.14 4.28
CA ALA A 138 -12.27 27.22 4.84
C ALA A 138 -12.45 28.52 4.02
N VAL A 139 -12.45 28.44 2.69
CA VAL A 139 -12.72 29.59 1.82
C VAL A 139 -14.13 30.14 2.06
N LEU A 140 -15.14 29.27 2.15
CA LEU A 140 -16.54 29.67 2.38
C LEU A 140 -16.77 30.25 3.77
N LEU A 141 -16.14 29.68 4.80
CA LEU A 141 -16.18 30.20 6.17
C LEU A 141 -15.64 31.62 6.22
N VAL A 142 -14.44 31.86 5.67
CA VAL A 142 -13.82 33.20 5.66
C VAL A 142 -14.60 34.19 4.81
N ARG A 143 -15.24 33.74 3.72
CA ARG A 143 -16.04 34.63 2.84
C ARG A 143 -17.42 34.97 3.39
N THR A 144 -18.08 34.03 4.07
CA THR A 144 -19.50 34.15 4.45
C THR A 144 -19.74 34.30 5.95
N GLY A 145 -18.76 33.95 6.79
CA GLY A 145 -18.91 33.88 8.24
C GLY A 145 -19.81 32.72 8.73
N ASN A 146 -20.37 31.92 7.83
CA ASN A 146 -21.31 30.86 8.19
C ASN A 146 -20.59 29.68 8.87
N GLN A 147 -20.91 29.48 10.15
CA GLN A 147 -20.22 28.54 11.03
C GLN A 147 -20.46 27.07 10.68
N ARG A 148 -21.44 26.75 9.83
CA ARG A 148 -21.63 25.38 9.31
C ARG A 148 -20.36 24.84 8.66
N TYR A 149 -19.58 25.70 8.01
CA TYR A 149 -18.37 25.31 7.30
C TYR A 149 -17.21 24.97 8.25
N ALA A 150 -17.21 25.50 9.48
CA ALA A 150 -16.30 25.03 10.50
C ALA A 150 -16.63 23.58 10.88
N VAL A 151 -17.92 23.27 11.09
CA VAL A 151 -18.37 21.92 11.44
C VAL A 151 -18.13 20.93 10.30
N THR A 152 -18.60 21.22 9.10
CA THR A 152 -18.43 20.31 7.95
C THR A 152 -16.97 20.15 7.56
N GLY A 153 -16.15 21.20 7.66
CA GLY A 153 -14.70 21.13 7.47
C GLY A 153 -14.03 20.24 8.51
N THR A 154 -14.35 20.41 9.79
CA THR A 154 -13.81 19.56 10.87
C THR A 154 -14.22 18.09 10.71
N LEU A 155 -15.47 17.81 10.36
CA LEU A 155 -15.95 16.43 10.11
C LEU A 155 -15.26 15.79 8.89
N ALA A 156 -15.11 16.53 7.79
CA ALA A 156 -14.38 16.04 6.62
C ALA A 156 -12.90 15.79 6.95
N TYR A 157 -12.28 16.65 7.74
CA TYR A 157 -10.91 16.47 8.21
C TYR A 157 -10.74 15.22 9.07
N PHE A 158 -11.63 15.03 10.05
CA PHE A 158 -11.66 13.81 10.88
C PHE A 158 -11.84 12.56 10.01
N GLY A 159 -12.75 12.61 9.04
CA GLY A 159 -12.90 11.55 8.03
C GLY A 159 -11.60 11.26 7.29
N GLY A 160 -10.83 12.27 6.88
CA GLY A 160 -9.52 12.08 6.27
C GLY A 160 -8.50 11.41 7.19
N LEU A 161 -8.44 11.82 8.47
CA LEU A 161 -7.53 11.23 9.46
C LEU A 161 -7.77 9.74 9.68
N LEU A 162 -9.04 9.29 9.66
CA LEU A 162 -9.38 7.87 9.81
C LEU A 162 -8.75 6.97 8.73
N PHE A 163 -8.41 7.51 7.55
CA PHE A 163 -7.83 6.74 6.46
C PHE A 163 -6.33 6.96 6.29
N PHE A 164 -5.77 8.09 6.72
CA PHE A 164 -4.36 8.37 6.51
C PHE A 164 -3.82 9.42 7.49
N GLU A 165 -2.77 9.11 8.23
CA GLU A 165 -2.12 10.08 9.13
C GLU A 165 -1.52 11.28 8.37
N LYS A 166 -1.17 11.10 7.08
CA LYS A 166 -0.74 12.19 6.20
C LYS A 166 -1.81 13.28 6.05
N ALA A 167 -3.09 12.99 6.36
CA ALA A 167 -4.15 13.97 6.42
C ALA A 167 -3.85 15.14 7.37
N ALA A 168 -2.95 14.97 8.36
CA ALA A 168 -2.51 16.03 9.27
C ALA A 168 -2.01 17.31 8.56
N VAL A 169 -1.62 17.23 7.29
CA VAL A 169 -1.23 18.40 6.48
C VAL A 169 -2.41 19.30 6.06
N ILE A 170 -3.65 18.77 6.06
CA ILE A 170 -4.84 19.42 5.50
C ILE A 170 -5.12 20.80 6.12
N PRO A 171 -5.09 21.00 7.45
CA PRO A 171 -5.37 22.32 8.04
C PRO A 171 -4.36 23.37 7.58
N PHE A 172 -3.09 22.99 7.43
CA PHE A 172 -2.02 23.87 6.95
C PHE A 172 -2.20 24.24 5.48
N VAL A 173 -2.56 23.27 4.64
CA VAL A 173 -2.88 23.50 3.22
C VAL A 173 -4.08 24.43 3.09
N ALA A 174 -5.16 24.17 3.83
CA ALA A 174 -6.36 25.00 3.79
C ALA A 174 -6.06 26.43 4.24
N PHE A 175 -5.29 26.60 5.33
CA PHE A 175 -4.86 27.91 5.79
C PHE A 175 -4.01 28.64 4.75
N ALA A 176 -3.07 27.95 4.09
CA ALA A 176 -2.24 28.51 3.03
C ALA A 176 -3.07 28.92 1.81
N VAL A 177 -3.98 28.06 1.34
CA VAL A 177 -4.86 28.35 0.19
C VAL A 177 -5.71 29.59 0.45
N VAL A 178 -6.37 29.68 1.61
CA VAL A 178 -7.23 30.83 1.93
C VAL A 178 -6.39 32.10 2.12
N SER A 179 -5.23 32.00 2.78
CA SER A 179 -4.32 33.13 2.98
C SER A 179 -3.78 33.67 1.66
N LEU A 180 -3.33 32.80 0.77
CA LEU A 180 -2.88 33.18 -0.56
C LEU A 180 -4.03 33.79 -1.38
N LEU A 181 -5.25 33.25 -1.28
CA LEU A 181 -6.42 33.80 -1.96
C LEU A 181 -6.75 35.23 -1.50
N ARG A 182 -6.62 35.52 -0.20
CA ARG A 182 -6.76 36.88 0.34
C ARG A 182 -5.60 37.78 -0.09
N HIS A 183 -4.37 37.27 -0.06
CA HIS A 183 -3.17 37.99 -0.47
C HIS A 183 -3.24 38.44 -1.93
N VAL A 184 -3.58 37.54 -2.85
CA VAL A 184 -3.71 37.89 -4.28
C VAL A 184 -4.85 38.88 -4.51
N GLY A 185 -5.92 38.79 -3.70
CA GLY A 185 -7.02 39.77 -3.66
C GLY A 185 -6.63 41.15 -3.11
N GLY A 186 -5.44 41.32 -2.53
CA GLY A 186 -4.91 42.59 -2.05
C GLY A 186 -5.05 42.87 -0.56
N ASP A 187 -5.44 41.86 0.21
CA ASP A 187 -5.44 41.95 1.67
C ASP A 187 -3.98 41.91 2.19
N ARG A 188 -3.50 43.04 2.72
CA ARG A 188 -2.16 43.15 3.31
C ARG A 188 -2.03 42.39 4.63
N ALA A 189 -3.14 42.15 5.31
CA ALA A 189 -3.20 41.43 6.58
C ALA A 189 -3.78 40.01 6.39
N ALA A 190 -3.63 39.43 5.20
CA ALA A 190 -4.26 38.16 4.80
C ALA A 190 -4.17 37.06 5.88
N LEU A 191 -3.00 36.83 6.46
CA LEU A 191 -2.80 35.81 7.51
C LEU A 191 -3.66 36.07 8.75
N LEU A 192 -3.65 37.31 9.25
CA LEU A 192 -4.43 37.72 10.43
C LEU A 192 -5.93 37.67 10.15
N THR A 193 -6.36 38.10 8.95
CA THR A 193 -7.76 38.03 8.51
C THR A 193 -8.24 36.58 8.50
N VAL A 194 -7.47 35.67 7.91
CA VAL A 194 -7.83 34.24 7.81
C VAL A 194 -7.82 33.57 9.17
N TRP A 195 -6.85 33.89 10.03
CA TRP A 195 -6.80 33.38 11.40
C TRP A 195 -8.05 33.76 12.19
N ARG A 196 -8.41 35.06 12.20
CA ARG A 196 -9.57 35.57 12.95
C ARG A 196 -10.89 35.06 12.38
N ALA A 197 -11.07 35.11 11.06
CA ALA A 197 -12.31 34.73 10.40
C ALA A 197 -12.57 33.20 10.42
N GLY A 198 -11.50 32.40 10.47
CA GLY A 198 -11.58 30.94 10.51
C GLY A 198 -11.33 30.30 11.88
N LEU A 199 -11.22 31.10 12.96
CA LEU A 199 -10.70 30.67 14.26
C LEU A 199 -11.28 29.32 14.75
N ARG A 200 -12.60 29.14 14.65
CA ARG A 200 -13.27 27.91 15.10
C ARG A 200 -12.83 26.67 14.31
N LEU A 201 -12.64 26.78 13.00
CA LEU A 201 -12.13 25.69 12.17
C LEU A 201 -10.68 25.37 12.53
N TRP A 202 -9.83 26.39 12.70
CA TRP A 202 -8.41 26.20 13.02
C TRP A 202 -8.22 25.56 14.39
N VAL A 203 -8.92 26.04 15.41
CA VAL A 203 -8.84 25.48 16.76
C VAL A 203 -9.33 24.03 16.76
N ALA A 204 -10.49 23.75 16.14
CA ALA A 204 -11.03 22.39 16.10
C ALA A 204 -10.11 21.43 15.33
N THR A 205 -9.57 21.84 14.18
CA THR A 205 -8.68 21.00 13.38
C THR A 205 -7.33 20.79 14.06
N LEU A 206 -6.75 21.82 14.69
CA LEU A 206 -5.51 21.68 15.47
C LEU A 206 -5.69 20.80 16.71
N ALA A 207 -6.82 20.91 17.41
CA ALA A 207 -7.15 20.02 18.53
C ALA A 207 -7.27 18.55 18.09
N LEU A 208 -7.93 18.31 16.95
CA LEU A 208 -7.98 16.97 16.35
C LEU A 208 -6.59 16.47 15.94
N THR A 209 -5.75 17.32 15.34
CA THR A 209 -4.37 16.95 15.01
C THR A 209 -3.59 16.56 16.26
N ALA A 210 -3.69 17.33 17.34
CA ALA A 210 -3.01 17.01 18.60
C ALA A 210 -3.49 15.68 19.20
N GLY A 211 -4.81 15.45 19.19
CA GLY A 211 -5.39 14.17 19.62
C GLY A 211 -4.93 12.99 18.76
N TRP A 212 -4.86 13.19 17.44
CA TRP A 212 -4.38 12.16 16.51
C TRP A 212 -2.89 11.87 16.67
N ILE A 213 -2.07 12.89 16.93
CA ILE A 213 -0.64 12.70 17.26
C ILE A 213 -0.50 11.87 18.53
N ALA A 214 -1.28 12.14 19.57
CA ALA A 214 -1.26 11.35 20.79
C ALA A 214 -1.65 9.88 20.54
N LEU A 215 -2.70 9.64 19.75
CA LEU A 215 -3.10 8.30 19.32
C LEU A 215 -1.98 7.61 18.52
N TYR A 216 -1.41 8.32 17.55
CA TYR A 216 -0.36 7.82 16.69
C TYR A 216 0.87 7.39 17.51
N LEU A 217 1.32 8.21 18.46
CA LEU A 217 2.45 7.89 19.34
C LEU A 217 2.16 6.74 20.32
N ALA A 218 0.88 6.49 20.64
CA ALA A 218 0.47 5.38 21.49
C ALA A 218 0.39 4.04 20.74
N VAL A 219 0.13 4.08 19.43
CA VAL A 219 -0.06 2.90 18.58
C VAL A 219 1.21 2.53 17.82
N VAL A 220 1.85 3.52 17.19
CA VAL A 220 2.97 3.30 16.27
C VAL A 220 4.28 3.30 17.03
N ASN A 221 5.05 2.22 16.86
CA ASN A 221 6.37 2.12 17.43
C ASN A 221 7.41 2.72 16.45
N GLN A 222 7.63 4.03 16.52
CA GLN A 222 8.62 4.68 15.66
C GLN A 222 10.06 4.38 16.09
N GLY A 223 10.70 3.42 15.41
CA GLY A 223 12.12 3.08 15.61
C GLY A 223 13.04 3.26 14.39
N ARG A 224 12.54 3.82 13.28
CA ARG A 224 13.22 3.79 11.98
C ARG A 224 13.37 5.18 11.36
N TRP A 225 14.23 6.00 11.93
CA TRP A 225 14.64 7.26 11.31
C TRP A 225 16.03 7.09 10.70
N SER A 226 16.13 7.35 9.40
CA SER A 226 17.41 7.43 8.71
C SER A 226 18.11 8.73 9.08
N SER A 227 19.36 8.62 9.52
CA SER A 227 20.27 9.75 9.67
C SER A 227 21.09 10.00 8.39
N ASP A 228 20.84 9.26 7.31
CA ASP A 228 21.55 9.42 6.03
C ASP A 228 20.91 10.54 5.20
N LEU A 229 21.38 11.76 5.46
CA LEU A 229 20.93 12.97 4.78
C LEU A 229 21.35 12.99 3.29
N ALA A 230 22.44 12.33 2.93
CA ALA A 230 22.89 12.25 1.53
C ALA A 230 21.91 11.41 0.71
N MET A 231 21.57 10.20 1.21
CA MET A 231 20.54 9.37 0.59
C MET A 231 19.19 10.08 0.51
N THR A 232 18.81 10.80 1.57
CA THR A 232 17.57 11.60 1.58
C THR A 232 17.59 12.69 0.51
N ALA A 233 18.71 13.38 0.33
CA ALA A 233 18.88 14.40 -0.71
C ALA A 233 18.83 13.78 -2.12
N ASP A 234 19.46 12.62 -2.33
CA ASP A 234 19.44 11.90 -3.60
C ASP A 234 18.02 11.45 -3.96
N LEU A 235 17.28 10.88 -3.00
CA LEU A 235 15.87 10.51 -3.16
C LEU A 235 15.01 11.74 -3.49
N LEU A 236 15.22 12.87 -2.80
CA LEU A 236 14.51 14.12 -3.09
C LEU A 236 14.82 14.63 -4.50
N GLY A 237 16.10 14.66 -4.90
CA GLY A 237 16.50 15.05 -6.25
C GLY A 237 15.89 14.14 -7.32
N ARG A 238 15.90 12.82 -7.08
CA ARG A 238 15.30 11.81 -7.96
C ARG A 238 13.80 11.99 -8.09
N SER A 239 13.11 12.27 -6.98
CA SER A 239 11.67 12.52 -6.92
C SER A 239 11.25 13.69 -7.82
N ILE A 240 12.04 14.77 -7.83
CA ILE A 240 11.78 15.97 -8.62
C ILE A 240 12.09 15.73 -10.09
N THR A 241 13.29 15.24 -10.38
CA THR A 241 13.81 15.14 -11.75
C THR A 241 13.15 14.03 -12.56
N HIS A 242 12.84 12.89 -11.94
CA HIS A 242 12.28 11.72 -12.62
C HIS A 242 10.78 11.52 -12.35
N GLY A 243 10.23 12.17 -11.31
CA GLY A 243 8.82 12.10 -10.97
C GLY A 243 8.05 13.39 -11.28
N ILE A 244 8.17 14.37 -10.38
CA ILE A 244 7.34 15.59 -10.37
C ILE A 244 7.43 16.34 -11.71
N VAL A 245 8.64 16.71 -12.14
CA VAL A 245 8.84 17.57 -13.31
C VAL A 245 8.35 16.92 -14.61
N PRO A 246 8.73 15.67 -14.95
CA PRO A 246 8.15 14.96 -16.09
C PRO A 246 6.62 14.85 -16.03
N GLY A 247 6.06 14.59 -14.84
CA GLY A 247 4.62 14.48 -14.64
C GLY A 247 3.83 15.77 -14.92
N LEU A 248 4.46 16.93 -14.82
CA LEU A 248 3.85 18.22 -15.20
C LEU A 248 3.61 18.33 -16.72
N ALA A 249 4.38 17.62 -17.54
CA ALA A 249 4.23 17.56 -19.00
C ALA A 249 3.45 16.32 -19.49
N GLY A 250 2.88 15.53 -18.57
CA GLY A 250 2.20 14.28 -18.89
C GLY A 250 3.13 13.07 -19.06
N GLY A 251 4.41 13.18 -18.67
CA GLY A 251 5.35 12.06 -18.58
C GLY A 251 5.03 11.10 -17.43
N PRO A 252 5.84 10.06 -17.16
CA PRO A 252 7.18 9.78 -17.70
C PRO A 252 7.23 9.08 -19.07
N TRP A 253 6.11 8.65 -19.65
CA TRP A 253 6.01 7.84 -20.88
C TRP A 253 6.55 6.40 -20.78
N HIS A 254 7.54 6.16 -19.94
CA HIS A 254 8.08 4.83 -19.67
C HIS A 254 7.99 4.49 -18.18
N TRP A 255 7.63 3.24 -17.92
CA TRP A 255 7.44 2.68 -16.59
C TRP A 255 8.06 1.29 -16.55
N ASP A 256 9.08 1.13 -15.73
CA ASP A 256 9.73 -0.15 -15.52
C ASP A 256 9.20 -0.84 -14.27
N ARG A 257 9.32 -2.16 -14.25
CA ARG A 257 8.93 -3.02 -13.14
C ARG A 257 9.76 -4.30 -13.13
N TRP A 258 10.17 -4.73 -11.95
CA TRP A 258 10.56 -6.11 -11.66
C TRP A 258 9.56 -6.65 -10.65
N ALA A 259 8.97 -7.83 -10.87
CA ALA A 259 8.08 -8.42 -9.87
C ALA A 259 8.89 -8.82 -8.61
N PRO A 260 8.37 -8.62 -7.39
CA PRO A 260 7.06 -8.11 -7.00
C PRO A 260 7.07 -6.62 -6.63
N ALA A 261 7.87 -5.76 -7.27
CA ALA A 261 7.86 -4.32 -7.01
C ALA A 261 6.70 -3.61 -7.75
N SER A 262 6.34 -2.42 -7.26
CA SER A 262 5.44 -1.49 -7.93
C SER A 262 6.17 -0.86 -9.11
N PRO A 263 5.48 -0.55 -10.23
CA PRO A 263 6.09 0.20 -11.32
C PRO A 263 6.69 1.53 -10.84
N TRP A 264 7.81 1.93 -11.43
CA TRP A 264 8.45 3.23 -11.20
C TRP A 264 8.73 3.95 -12.52
N ALA A 265 8.77 5.27 -12.44
CA ALA A 265 8.94 6.17 -13.57
C ALA A 265 10.38 6.18 -14.09
N THR A 266 10.57 5.90 -15.38
CA THR A 266 11.88 5.96 -16.06
C THR A 266 11.82 6.92 -17.27
N PRO A 267 11.61 8.23 -17.02
CA PRO A 267 11.41 9.19 -18.10
C PRO A 267 12.66 9.32 -18.98
N PRO A 268 12.53 9.27 -20.32
CA PRO A 268 13.61 9.64 -21.22
C PRO A 268 14.07 11.09 -21.00
N PRO A 269 15.34 11.44 -21.28
CA PRO A 269 15.85 12.80 -21.09
C PRO A 269 15.01 13.89 -21.77
N LEU A 270 14.43 13.59 -22.93
CA LEU A 270 13.53 14.49 -23.65
C LEU A 270 12.29 14.85 -22.81
N VAL A 271 11.69 13.87 -22.12
CA VAL A 271 10.50 14.09 -21.29
C VAL A 271 10.84 14.93 -20.07
N MET A 272 12.01 14.71 -19.47
CA MET A 272 12.52 15.53 -18.37
C MET A 272 12.73 16.99 -18.83
N ALA A 273 13.35 17.18 -20.00
CA ALA A 273 13.57 18.50 -20.59
C ALA A 273 12.24 19.21 -20.91
N LEU A 274 11.25 18.50 -21.47
CA LEU A 274 9.90 19.02 -21.71
C LEU A 274 9.20 19.40 -20.40
N GLY A 275 9.33 18.60 -19.35
CA GLY A 275 8.83 18.92 -18.01
C GLY A 275 9.39 20.24 -17.47
N TRP A 276 10.71 20.42 -17.57
CA TRP A 276 11.37 21.68 -17.17
C TRP A 276 10.93 22.86 -18.04
N LEU A 277 10.75 22.65 -19.34
CA LEU A 277 10.25 23.69 -20.25
C LEU A 277 8.81 24.10 -19.91
N VAL A 278 7.93 23.15 -19.60
CA VAL A 278 6.55 23.42 -19.16
C VAL A 278 6.55 24.17 -17.82
N LEU A 279 7.35 23.72 -16.84
CA LEU A 279 7.45 24.38 -15.54
C LEU A 279 8.01 25.80 -15.68
N GLY A 280 9.14 25.96 -16.36
CA GLY A 280 9.77 27.25 -16.62
C GLY A 280 8.85 28.20 -17.39
N GLY A 281 8.14 27.70 -18.40
CA GLY A 281 7.14 28.46 -19.16
C GLY A 281 5.97 28.91 -18.29
N ALA A 282 5.42 28.03 -17.45
CA ALA A 282 4.34 28.36 -16.52
C ALA A 282 4.78 29.43 -15.50
N VAL A 283 5.98 29.30 -14.94
CA VAL A 283 6.57 30.29 -14.04
C VAL A 283 6.78 31.63 -14.75
N ALA A 284 7.42 31.64 -15.92
CA ALA A 284 7.68 32.86 -16.68
C ALA A 284 6.38 33.58 -17.09
N VAL A 285 5.43 32.86 -17.69
CA VAL A 285 4.14 33.43 -18.10
C VAL A 285 3.35 33.97 -16.90
N SER A 286 3.33 33.23 -15.78
CA SER A 286 2.63 33.69 -14.58
C SER A 286 3.30 34.92 -13.95
N LEU A 287 4.64 34.98 -13.88
CA LEU A 287 5.36 36.13 -13.33
C LEU A 287 5.21 37.39 -14.19
N VAL A 288 5.24 37.24 -15.52
CA VAL A 288 5.04 38.35 -16.47
C VAL A 288 3.59 38.83 -16.46
N ARG A 289 2.63 37.92 -16.34
CA ARG A 289 1.20 38.25 -16.42
C ARG A 289 0.61 38.72 -15.09
N LYS A 290 0.95 38.06 -13.99
CA LYS A 290 0.25 38.20 -12.70
C LYS A 290 1.07 39.02 -11.70
N GLN A 291 0.37 39.73 -10.83
CA GLN A 291 0.95 40.34 -9.63
C GLN A 291 0.79 39.41 -8.42
N ARG A 292 1.61 39.62 -7.38
CA ARG A 292 1.49 38.93 -6.07
C ARG A 292 1.53 37.39 -6.15
N ILE A 293 2.16 36.84 -7.19
CA ILE A 293 2.19 35.39 -7.43
C ILE A 293 3.41 34.68 -6.82
N GLY A 294 4.44 35.43 -6.40
CA GLY A 294 5.65 34.87 -5.79
C GLY A 294 5.35 33.89 -4.63
N PRO A 295 4.54 34.28 -3.63
CA PRO A 295 4.17 33.39 -2.54
C PRO A 295 3.46 32.11 -2.99
N VAL A 296 2.67 32.15 -4.07
CA VAL A 296 1.99 30.95 -4.60
C VAL A 296 3.00 29.92 -5.11
N TRP A 297 4.03 30.37 -5.85
CA TRP A 297 5.11 29.49 -6.32
C TRP A 297 6.00 28.99 -5.18
N LEU A 298 6.30 29.85 -4.20
CA LEU A 298 7.06 29.44 -3.00
C LEU A 298 6.31 28.37 -2.21
N THR A 299 4.99 28.52 -2.03
CA THR A 299 4.17 27.48 -1.39
C THR A 299 4.13 26.20 -2.21
N ALA A 300 4.04 26.27 -3.55
CA ALA A 300 4.07 25.10 -4.41
C ALA A 300 5.39 24.33 -4.30
N ALA A 301 6.54 25.03 -4.39
CA ALA A 301 7.86 24.44 -4.26
C ALA A 301 8.11 23.90 -2.83
N GLY A 302 7.72 24.67 -1.82
CA GLY A 302 7.83 24.27 -0.42
C GLY A 302 7.02 23.01 -0.10
N TYR A 303 5.78 22.92 -0.59
CA TYR A 303 4.94 21.73 -0.40
C TYR A 303 5.52 20.50 -1.11
N ALA A 304 6.03 20.67 -2.34
CA ALA A 304 6.65 19.61 -3.12
C ALA A 304 7.86 18.99 -2.40
N VAL A 305 8.64 19.79 -1.67
CA VAL A 305 9.77 19.31 -0.87
C VAL A 305 9.33 18.78 0.49
N ALA A 306 8.57 19.58 1.25
CA ALA A 306 8.22 19.28 2.65
C ALA A 306 7.43 17.98 2.80
N CYS A 307 6.59 17.61 1.84
CA CYS A 307 5.81 16.38 1.93
C CYS A 307 6.61 15.11 1.61
N GLN A 308 7.80 15.22 0.99
CA GLN A 308 8.64 14.08 0.65
C GLN A 308 9.69 13.78 1.73
N VAL A 309 10.20 14.83 2.40
CA VAL A 309 11.27 14.70 3.40
C VAL A 309 10.93 13.69 4.50
N PRO A 310 9.77 13.73 5.18
CA PRO A 310 9.44 12.76 6.22
C PRO A 310 9.40 11.32 5.69
N ILE A 311 8.89 11.13 4.46
CA ILE A 311 8.78 9.81 3.83
C ILE A 311 10.18 9.22 3.64
N TYR A 312 11.12 10.01 3.11
CA TYR A 312 12.47 9.53 2.88
C TYR A 312 13.27 9.37 4.18
N LEU A 313 13.05 10.21 5.19
CA LEU A 313 13.66 10.00 6.50
C LEU A 313 13.17 8.72 7.17
N MET A 314 11.89 8.35 7.02
CA MET A 314 11.33 7.15 7.66
C MET A 314 11.51 5.86 6.85
N ARG A 315 11.67 5.96 5.53
CA ARG A 315 11.68 4.80 4.61
C ARG A 315 13.01 4.58 3.88
N SER A 316 14.06 5.34 4.20
CA SER A 316 15.38 5.15 3.61
C SER A 316 16.40 4.56 4.58
N SER A 317 17.47 4.02 4.01
CA SER A 317 18.69 3.55 4.64
C SER A 317 19.82 3.70 3.62
N LYS A 318 21.06 3.47 4.04
CA LYS A 318 22.22 3.50 3.14
C LYS A 318 22.10 2.58 1.91
N LEU A 319 21.28 1.53 2.00
CA LEU A 319 21.07 0.54 0.93
C LEU A 319 19.74 0.72 0.18
N THR A 320 19.03 1.83 0.40
CA THR A 320 17.76 2.09 -0.27
C THR A 320 17.96 2.41 -1.75
N ALA A 321 17.20 1.73 -2.59
CA ALA A 321 17.16 1.96 -4.02
C ALA A 321 16.51 3.32 -4.37
N LEU A 322 17.11 4.08 -5.29
CA LEU A 322 16.60 5.40 -5.68
C LEU A 322 15.25 5.33 -6.40
N GLU A 323 14.94 4.18 -6.99
CA GLU A 323 13.69 3.85 -7.66
C GLU A 323 12.48 3.99 -6.73
N LEU A 324 12.68 3.92 -5.41
CA LEU A 324 11.64 4.20 -4.41
C LEU A 324 11.00 5.58 -4.64
N ALA A 325 11.81 6.61 -4.93
CA ALA A 325 11.35 7.96 -5.21
C ALA A 325 10.63 8.10 -6.56
N GLN A 326 10.78 7.11 -7.45
CA GLN A 326 10.21 7.09 -8.80
C GLN A 326 8.87 6.35 -8.87
N THR A 327 8.43 5.69 -7.79
CA THR A 327 7.13 4.96 -7.76
C THR A 327 5.89 5.86 -7.83
N LEU A 328 6.06 7.17 -7.64
CA LEU A 328 5.06 8.24 -7.68
C LEU A 328 3.84 8.11 -6.75
N ARG A 329 3.71 7.01 -5.99
CA ARG A 329 2.57 6.74 -5.10
C ARG A 329 2.35 7.78 -4.00
N TYR A 330 3.37 8.60 -3.69
CA TYR A 330 3.33 9.63 -2.65
C TYR A 330 2.95 11.04 -3.13
N PHE A 331 2.69 11.22 -4.43
CA PHE A 331 2.33 12.53 -5.03
C PHE A 331 0.85 12.85 -5.26
N PRO A 332 -0.16 11.99 -5.02
CA PRO A 332 -1.56 12.36 -5.28
C PRO A 332 -2.02 13.66 -4.59
N ASP A 333 -1.52 13.95 -3.38
CA ASP A 333 -1.82 15.18 -2.65
C ASP A 333 -1.14 16.42 -3.25
N LEU A 334 0.10 16.27 -3.74
CA LEU A 334 0.79 17.32 -4.47
C LEU A 334 -0.03 17.75 -5.70
N VAL A 335 -0.64 16.81 -6.43
CA VAL A 335 -1.49 17.11 -7.58
C VAL A 335 -2.68 18.00 -7.19
N PHE A 336 -3.36 17.66 -6.09
CA PHE A 336 -4.50 18.44 -5.60
C PHE A 336 -4.07 19.83 -5.12
N VAL A 337 -2.95 19.92 -4.40
CA VAL A 337 -2.40 21.20 -3.92
C VAL A 337 -1.99 22.09 -5.09
N LEU A 338 -1.30 21.55 -6.11
CA LEU A 338 -0.96 22.31 -7.31
C LEU A 338 -2.20 22.80 -8.07
N ALA A 339 -3.26 21.99 -8.16
CA ALA A 339 -4.52 22.40 -8.78
C ALA A 339 -5.20 23.54 -8.00
N LEU A 340 -5.22 23.47 -6.67
CA LEU A 340 -5.75 24.54 -5.80
C LEU A 340 -4.91 25.82 -5.89
N LEU A 341 -3.59 25.71 -5.88
CA LEU A 341 -2.67 26.85 -6.03
C LEU A 341 -2.78 27.49 -7.43
N ALA A 342 -2.96 26.69 -8.48
CA ALA A 342 -3.25 27.20 -9.81
C ALA A 342 -4.58 27.97 -9.85
N ALA A 343 -5.62 27.49 -9.16
CA ALA A 343 -6.87 28.23 -9.02
C ALA A 343 -6.67 29.57 -8.30
N VAL A 344 -5.90 29.60 -7.21
CA VAL A 344 -5.52 30.84 -6.52
C VAL A 344 -4.73 31.77 -7.46
N ALA A 345 -3.81 31.23 -8.25
CA ALA A 345 -3.03 32.00 -9.21
C ALA A 345 -3.89 32.68 -10.29
N PHE A 346 -4.94 32.01 -10.75
CA PHE A 346 -5.88 32.59 -11.72
C PHE A 346 -6.68 33.77 -11.14
N CYS A 347 -6.92 33.79 -9.82
CA CYS A 347 -7.54 34.92 -9.12
C CYS A 347 -6.62 36.14 -8.97
N ALA A 348 -5.31 36.00 -9.18
CA ALA A 348 -4.38 37.10 -9.06
C ALA A 348 -4.61 38.18 -10.14
N PRO A 349 -4.48 39.48 -9.82
CA PRO A 349 -4.65 40.55 -10.79
C PRO A 349 -3.55 40.51 -11.85
N ASN A 350 -3.89 40.90 -13.08
CA ASN A 350 -2.90 41.03 -14.15
C ASN A 350 -2.04 42.28 -13.95
N ARG A 351 -0.79 42.26 -14.40
CA ARG A 351 0.08 43.45 -14.41
C ARG A 351 -0.40 44.46 -15.45
N PRO A 352 -0.38 45.78 -15.18
CA PRO A 352 -0.70 46.80 -16.18
C PRO A 352 0.20 46.75 -17.42
N ALA A 353 1.49 46.45 -17.22
CA ALA A 353 2.48 46.29 -18.29
C ALA A 353 2.54 44.86 -18.85
N ALA A 354 1.53 44.01 -18.58
CA ALA A 354 1.51 42.67 -19.14
C ALA A 354 1.41 42.74 -20.68
N PRO A 355 2.14 41.89 -21.41
CA PRO A 355 2.06 41.85 -22.87
C PRO A 355 0.64 41.58 -23.39
N ARG A 356 0.17 42.41 -24.33
CA ARG A 356 -1.20 42.32 -24.89
C ARG A 356 -1.51 40.98 -25.57
N TRP A 357 -0.50 40.26 -26.06
CA TRP A 357 -0.71 38.93 -26.66
C TRP A 357 -1.22 37.88 -25.66
N LEU A 358 -1.11 38.14 -24.35
CA LEU A 358 -1.68 37.29 -23.30
C LEU A 358 -3.16 37.58 -23.02
N ASP A 359 -3.72 38.65 -23.58
CA ASP A 359 -5.13 39.02 -23.41
C ASP A 359 -6.08 38.03 -24.06
N ALA A 360 -7.37 38.13 -23.72
CA ALA A 360 -8.36 37.20 -24.23
C ALA A 360 -8.49 37.36 -25.74
N SER A 361 -8.12 36.32 -26.48
CA SER A 361 -8.20 36.28 -27.94
C SER A 361 -8.51 34.85 -28.42
N PRO A 362 -9.13 34.69 -29.60
CA PRO A 362 -9.35 33.37 -30.20
C PRO A 362 -8.05 32.59 -30.36
N ARG A 363 -6.95 33.27 -30.74
CA ARG A 363 -5.61 32.67 -30.85
C ARG A 363 -5.12 32.10 -29.52
N ARG A 364 -5.21 32.85 -28.43
CA ARG A 364 -4.81 32.36 -27.10
C ARG A 364 -5.66 31.16 -26.67
N THR A 365 -6.97 31.21 -26.93
CA THR A 365 -7.87 30.09 -26.63
C THR A 365 -7.48 28.85 -27.42
N ALA A 366 -7.22 28.97 -28.73
CA ALA A 366 -6.75 27.87 -29.57
C ALA A 366 -5.43 27.28 -29.05
N VAL A 367 -4.42 28.11 -28.74
CA VAL A 367 -3.15 27.66 -28.16
C VAL A 367 -3.36 26.93 -26.83
N THR A 368 -4.22 27.46 -25.95
CA THR A 368 -4.52 26.83 -24.66
C THR A 368 -5.20 25.47 -24.84
N LEU A 369 -6.14 25.36 -25.79
CA LEU A 369 -6.81 24.11 -26.11
C LEU A 369 -5.85 23.08 -26.71
N VAL A 370 -4.95 23.50 -27.62
CA VAL A 370 -3.91 22.63 -28.19
C VAL A 370 -2.97 22.13 -27.08
N LEU A 371 -2.48 23.01 -26.21
CA LEU A 371 -1.62 22.62 -25.10
C LEU A 371 -2.32 21.68 -24.12
N ALA A 372 -3.60 21.93 -23.80
CA ALA A 372 -4.40 21.04 -22.97
C ALA A 372 -4.61 19.67 -23.64
N ALA A 373 -4.90 19.64 -24.95
CA ALA A 373 -5.06 18.41 -25.70
C ALA A 373 -3.75 17.60 -25.76
N LEU A 374 -2.61 18.26 -26.00
CA LEU A 374 -1.29 17.65 -25.98
C LEU A 374 -0.94 17.10 -24.60
N PHE A 375 -1.21 17.85 -23.53
CA PHE A 375 -1.02 17.39 -22.15
C PHE A 375 -1.88 16.16 -21.85
N VAL A 376 -3.16 16.16 -22.24
CA VAL A 376 -4.06 15.02 -22.05
C VAL A 376 -3.55 13.83 -22.85
N ALA A 377 -3.22 13.99 -24.13
CA ALA A 377 -2.69 12.91 -24.97
C ALA A 377 -1.40 12.30 -24.40
N SER A 378 -0.45 13.16 -23.98
CA SER A 378 0.79 12.77 -23.30
C SER A 378 0.51 11.97 -22.02
N SER A 379 -0.41 12.46 -21.20
CA SER A 379 -0.79 11.81 -19.94
C SER A 379 -1.51 10.47 -20.15
N LEU A 380 -2.36 10.38 -21.17
CA LEU A 380 -3.04 9.15 -21.56
C LEU A 380 -2.04 8.11 -22.05
N TYR A 381 -1.06 8.51 -22.86
CA TYR A 381 0.02 7.64 -23.29
C TYR A 381 0.81 7.10 -22.09
N SER A 382 1.21 7.97 -21.17
CA SER A 382 1.90 7.58 -19.93
C SER A 382 1.05 6.67 -19.04
N THR A 383 -0.27 6.89 -18.98
CA THR A 383 -1.20 6.02 -18.22
C THR A 383 -1.35 4.66 -18.89
N ALA A 384 -1.37 4.60 -20.22
CA ALA A 384 -1.44 3.35 -20.97
C ALA A 384 -0.16 2.51 -20.79
N THR A 385 1.03 3.13 -20.83
CA THR A 385 2.29 2.43 -20.57
C THR A 385 2.46 2.04 -19.10
N PHE A 386 1.88 2.81 -18.17
CA PHE A 386 1.77 2.36 -16.78
C PHE A 386 0.91 1.09 -16.69
N LEU A 387 -0.27 1.07 -17.34
CA LEU A 387 -1.16 -0.09 -17.30
C LEU A 387 -0.50 -1.35 -17.87
N THR A 388 0.31 -1.25 -18.92
CA THR A 388 1.06 -2.40 -19.44
C THR A 388 2.03 -2.98 -18.41
N SER A 389 2.73 -2.11 -17.67
CA SER A 389 3.64 -2.51 -16.58
C SER A 389 2.87 -3.04 -15.36
N TRP A 390 1.71 -2.45 -15.05
CA TRP A 390 0.86 -2.85 -13.92
C TRP A 390 0.23 -4.24 -14.11
N ARG A 391 -0.07 -4.62 -15.35
CA ARG A 391 -0.61 -5.94 -15.73
C ARG A 391 0.37 -7.09 -15.55
N ASP A 392 1.67 -6.82 -15.53
CA ASP A 392 2.68 -7.83 -15.22
C ASP A 392 2.66 -8.18 -13.72
N ASN A 393 1.63 -8.91 -13.31
CA ASN A 393 1.34 -9.24 -11.91
C ASN A 393 1.22 -10.76 -11.71
N PRO A 394 2.24 -11.44 -11.16
CA PRO A 394 2.20 -12.88 -10.92
C PRO A 394 1.12 -13.29 -9.91
N ALA A 395 0.72 -12.40 -8.99
CA ALA A 395 -0.27 -12.70 -7.96
C ALA A 395 -1.65 -13.07 -8.53
N GLN A 396 -2.03 -12.55 -9.70
CA GLN A 396 -3.35 -12.81 -10.27
C GLN A 396 -3.53 -14.29 -10.62
N ARG A 397 -2.62 -14.85 -11.42
CA ARG A 397 -2.68 -16.26 -11.81
C ARG A 397 -2.48 -17.17 -10.60
N TYR A 398 -1.53 -16.82 -9.73
CA TYR A 398 -1.27 -17.57 -8.50
C TYR A 398 -2.53 -17.73 -7.65
N LEU A 399 -3.20 -16.63 -7.33
CA LEU A 399 -4.40 -16.64 -6.47
C LEU A 399 -5.59 -17.36 -7.11
N GLN A 400 -5.76 -17.23 -8.42
CA GLN A 400 -6.82 -17.93 -9.17
C GLN A 400 -6.61 -19.45 -9.17
N ASN A 401 -5.39 -19.90 -9.46
CA ASN A 401 -5.03 -21.32 -9.42
C ASN A 401 -5.13 -21.87 -7.99
N ALA A 402 -4.61 -21.15 -7.01
CA ALA A 402 -4.62 -21.60 -5.62
C ALA A 402 -6.05 -21.73 -5.09
N ARG A 403 -6.93 -20.75 -5.36
CA ARG A 403 -8.34 -20.84 -4.99
C ARG A 403 -9.02 -22.07 -5.59
N ALA A 404 -8.81 -22.34 -6.87
CA ALA A 404 -9.42 -23.48 -7.55
C ALA A 404 -8.88 -24.83 -7.01
N ASP A 405 -7.57 -24.96 -6.89
CA ASP A 405 -6.92 -26.20 -6.47
C ASP A 405 -7.14 -26.49 -4.97
N LEU A 406 -7.21 -25.46 -4.11
CA LEU A 406 -7.58 -25.62 -2.70
C LEU A 406 -9.03 -26.13 -2.57
N ALA A 407 -9.97 -25.58 -3.34
CA ALA A 407 -11.35 -26.06 -3.33
C ALA A 407 -11.46 -27.52 -3.82
N ALA A 408 -10.74 -27.87 -4.89
CA ALA A 408 -10.68 -29.25 -5.38
C ALA A 408 -10.05 -30.20 -4.35
N ALA A 409 -9.00 -29.77 -3.66
CA ALA A 409 -8.34 -30.55 -2.62
C ALA A 409 -9.22 -30.76 -1.38
N HIS A 410 -9.98 -29.73 -0.98
CA HIS A 410 -10.96 -29.82 0.10
C HIS A 410 -12.06 -30.84 -0.21
N ALA A 411 -12.56 -30.83 -1.45
CA ALA A 411 -13.57 -31.80 -1.89
C ALA A 411 -13.04 -33.25 -1.97
N ALA A 412 -11.74 -33.42 -2.23
CA ALA A 412 -11.13 -34.74 -2.42
C ALA A 412 -10.66 -35.41 -1.12
N SER A 413 -10.28 -34.65 -0.10
CA SER A 413 -9.62 -35.17 1.11
C SER A 413 -9.77 -34.24 2.30
N THR A 414 -9.92 -34.82 3.49
CA THR A 414 -9.90 -34.09 4.77
C THR A 414 -8.49 -33.86 5.32
N ALA A 415 -7.45 -34.37 4.64
CA ALA A 415 -6.08 -34.19 5.09
C ALA A 415 -5.69 -32.70 5.08
N PRO A 416 -5.13 -32.17 6.18
CA PRO A 416 -4.71 -30.78 6.23
C PRO A 416 -3.51 -30.53 5.30
N LEU A 417 -3.29 -29.26 4.97
CA LEU A 417 -2.07 -28.78 4.33
C LEU A 417 -1.09 -28.30 5.39
N LEU A 418 0.20 -28.52 5.16
CA LEU A 418 1.21 -27.84 5.98
C LEU A 418 1.11 -26.34 5.73
N ASP A 419 1.13 -25.56 6.81
CA ASP A 419 1.22 -24.13 6.66
C ASP A 419 2.60 -23.76 6.10
N GLN A 420 2.57 -22.99 5.00
CA GLN A 420 3.73 -22.73 4.18
C GLN A 420 3.65 -21.30 3.64
N GLU A 421 4.81 -20.74 3.34
CA GLU A 421 4.88 -19.45 2.68
C GLU A 421 4.32 -19.56 1.26
N VAL A 422 3.62 -18.53 0.82
CA VAL A 422 3.29 -18.36 -0.60
C VAL A 422 4.52 -17.98 -1.40
N ASP A 423 4.40 -18.00 -2.73
CA ASP A 423 5.53 -17.68 -3.60
C ASP A 423 6.07 -16.26 -3.31
N PRO A 424 7.41 -16.06 -3.20
CA PRO A 424 7.99 -14.75 -2.92
C PRO A 424 7.70 -13.66 -3.97
N LEU A 425 7.33 -14.03 -5.20
CA LEU A 425 6.85 -13.10 -6.22
C LEU A 425 5.40 -12.66 -6.00
N VAL A 426 4.70 -13.27 -5.04
CA VAL A 426 3.35 -12.89 -4.62
C VAL A 426 3.43 -12.06 -3.34
N LEU A 427 4.03 -12.61 -2.28
CA LEU A 427 4.22 -11.90 -1.01
C LEU A 427 5.49 -12.41 -0.32
N GLN A 428 6.46 -11.52 -0.11
CA GLN A 428 7.76 -11.89 0.44
C GLN A 428 7.69 -12.13 1.96
N ARG A 429 8.66 -12.91 2.47
CA ARG A 429 8.84 -13.23 3.90
C ARG A 429 8.91 -12.01 4.83
N VAL A 430 9.27 -10.83 4.33
CA VAL A 430 9.25 -9.59 5.14
C VAL A 430 7.85 -9.22 5.63
N ALA A 431 6.81 -9.72 4.96
CA ALA A 431 5.41 -9.54 5.35
C ALA A 431 4.89 -10.65 6.31
N ALA A 432 5.77 -11.50 6.84
CA ALA A 432 5.37 -12.52 7.80
C ALA A 432 4.65 -11.89 9.02
N PRO A 433 3.60 -12.54 9.55
CA PRO A 433 3.07 -13.85 9.15
C PRO A 433 2.08 -13.83 7.97
N GLU A 434 1.76 -12.67 7.40
CA GLU A 434 0.73 -12.56 6.35
C GLU A 434 1.13 -13.20 5.01
N ASN A 435 2.41 -13.58 4.83
CA ASN A 435 2.88 -14.37 3.68
C ASN A 435 2.57 -15.87 3.80
N LEU A 436 1.99 -16.34 4.91
CA LEU A 436 1.59 -17.73 5.08
C LEU A 436 0.29 -18.04 4.32
N ALA A 437 0.19 -19.25 3.78
CA ALA A 437 -1.03 -19.73 3.11
C ALA A 437 -2.23 -19.71 4.06
N SER A 438 -2.02 -20.01 5.35
CA SER A 438 -3.07 -19.93 6.37
C SER A 438 -3.63 -18.53 6.58
N HIS A 439 -2.83 -17.49 6.39
CA HIS A 439 -3.26 -16.10 6.45
C HIS A 439 -3.94 -15.69 5.15
N LEU A 440 -3.25 -15.86 4.01
CA LEU A 440 -3.73 -15.35 2.73
C LEU A 440 -5.05 -15.99 2.28
N PHE A 441 -5.24 -17.28 2.57
CA PHE A 441 -6.45 -18.02 2.23
C PHE A 441 -7.42 -18.17 3.40
N ALA A 442 -7.19 -17.50 4.52
CA ALA A 442 -7.97 -17.63 5.77
C ALA A 442 -9.49 -17.55 5.54
N LEU A 443 -9.94 -16.62 4.69
CA LEU A 443 -11.36 -16.34 4.40
C LEU A 443 -12.01 -17.29 3.39
N LEU A 444 -11.24 -18.14 2.71
CA LEU A 444 -11.81 -19.18 1.86
C LEU A 444 -12.45 -20.25 2.73
N HIS A 445 -13.70 -20.61 2.41
CA HIS A 445 -14.43 -21.67 3.11
C HIS A 445 -14.08 -23.04 2.49
N ASP A 446 -14.03 -23.11 1.16
CA ASP A 446 -13.70 -24.32 0.42
C ASP A 446 -12.17 -24.48 0.30
N ARG A 447 -11.50 -24.79 1.41
CA ARG A 447 -10.06 -25.10 1.42
C ARG A 447 -9.72 -26.14 2.49
N PRO A 448 -8.61 -26.88 2.36
CA PRO A 448 -8.13 -27.71 3.46
C PRO A 448 -7.78 -26.86 4.68
N GLU A 449 -7.86 -27.47 5.86
CA GLU A 449 -7.30 -26.89 7.07
C GLU A 449 -5.78 -26.77 6.94
N PHE A 450 -5.21 -25.72 7.55
CA PHE A 450 -3.77 -25.59 7.67
C PHE A 450 -3.33 -26.08 9.04
N ALA A 451 -2.35 -26.98 9.07
CA ALA A 451 -1.87 -27.59 10.30
C ALA A 451 -0.34 -27.70 10.29
N SER A 452 0.22 -27.94 11.47
CA SER A 452 1.64 -28.23 11.64
C SER A 452 2.05 -29.62 11.14
N ALA A 453 1.09 -30.52 10.90
CA ALA A 453 1.37 -31.88 10.43
C ALA A 453 0.31 -32.40 9.46
N THR A 454 0.73 -33.27 8.54
CA THR A 454 -0.15 -33.94 7.57
C THR A 454 0.38 -35.31 7.18
N THR A 455 -0.50 -36.20 6.74
CA THR A 455 -0.14 -37.49 6.11
C THR A 455 -0.02 -37.39 4.58
N GLN A 456 -0.51 -36.30 3.98
CA GLN A 456 -0.52 -36.06 2.54
C GLN A 456 0.26 -34.79 2.20
N LEU A 457 1.56 -34.96 1.93
CA LEU A 457 2.44 -33.84 1.63
C LEU A 457 2.15 -33.22 0.27
N ARG A 458 1.71 -31.96 0.29
CA ARG A 458 1.37 -31.14 -0.87
C ARG A 458 1.91 -29.73 -0.66
N MET A 459 2.23 -29.04 -1.73
CA MET A 459 2.69 -27.65 -1.71
C MET A 459 2.03 -26.83 -2.80
N LEU A 460 1.95 -25.51 -2.61
CA LEU A 460 1.63 -24.58 -3.70
C LEU A 460 2.93 -24.29 -4.47
N ASP A 461 2.93 -24.52 -5.78
CA ASP A 461 4.06 -24.14 -6.63
C ASP A 461 4.05 -22.65 -6.97
N SER A 462 5.05 -22.17 -7.71
CA SER A 462 5.18 -20.75 -8.09
C SER A 462 4.06 -20.23 -8.99
N SER A 463 3.27 -21.13 -9.59
CA SER A 463 2.08 -20.78 -10.38
C SER A 463 0.79 -20.80 -9.55
N GLY A 464 0.88 -21.14 -8.26
CA GLY A 464 -0.25 -21.28 -7.35
C GLY A 464 -0.99 -22.60 -7.48
N ARG A 465 -0.42 -23.61 -8.17
CA ARG A 465 -1.06 -24.93 -8.28
C ARG A 465 -0.71 -25.79 -7.08
N LEU A 466 -1.67 -26.59 -6.61
CA LEU A 466 -1.44 -27.52 -5.52
C LEU A 466 -0.86 -28.83 -6.08
N VAL A 467 0.41 -29.07 -5.80
CA VAL A 467 1.15 -30.24 -6.31
C VAL A 467 1.56 -31.17 -5.17
N ARG A 468 1.80 -32.45 -5.48
CA ARG A 468 2.43 -33.38 -4.54
C ARG A 468 3.85 -32.88 -4.23
N ALA A 469 4.24 -32.97 -2.97
CA ALA A 469 5.54 -32.53 -2.51
C ALA A 469 6.31 -33.66 -1.82
N ARG A 470 7.62 -33.46 -1.72
CA ARG A 470 8.56 -34.28 -0.95
C ARG A 470 9.42 -33.38 -0.07
N VAL A 471 9.97 -33.94 1.00
CA VAL A 471 10.96 -33.25 1.83
C VAL A 471 12.34 -33.41 1.21
N THR A 472 13.08 -32.32 1.04
CA THR A 472 14.45 -32.38 0.54
C THR A 472 15.42 -32.93 1.59
N TRP A 473 16.51 -33.53 1.11
CA TRP A 473 17.55 -34.11 1.97
C TRP A 473 18.59 -33.06 2.38
N VAL A 474 18.17 -32.02 3.10
CA VAL A 474 19.12 -31.03 3.65
C VAL A 474 19.90 -31.69 4.79
N ARG A 475 19.19 -32.42 5.65
CA ARG A 475 19.75 -33.31 6.68
C ARG A 475 19.00 -34.62 6.72
N THR A 476 19.65 -35.61 7.33
CA THR A 476 19.11 -36.95 7.56
C THR A 476 19.07 -37.23 9.05
N ILE A 477 17.95 -37.77 9.53
CA ILE A 477 17.88 -38.38 10.86
C ILE A 477 18.69 -39.67 10.81
N VAL A 478 19.76 -39.74 11.61
CA VAL A 478 20.66 -40.91 11.70
C VAL A 478 19.87 -42.12 12.22
N PRO A 479 20.11 -43.35 11.72
CA PRO A 479 19.45 -44.55 12.23
C PRO A 479 19.54 -44.67 13.76
N GLY A 480 18.41 -44.94 14.41
CA GLY A 480 18.33 -45.03 15.86
C GLY A 480 18.96 -46.32 16.43
N PRO A 481 19.33 -46.32 17.71
CA PRO A 481 20.14 -47.38 18.31
C PRO A 481 19.35 -48.67 18.62
N MET A 482 18.01 -48.65 18.59
CA MET A 482 17.21 -49.83 18.94
C MET A 482 16.92 -50.70 17.70
N PRO A 483 17.35 -51.98 17.68
CA PRO A 483 17.05 -52.89 16.58
C PRO A 483 15.54 -52.99 16.32
N HIS A 484 15.15 -53.01 15.05
CA HIS A 484 13.75 -53.11 14.58
C HIS A 484 12.80 -51.95 14.97
N CYS A 485 13.25 -50.98 15.77
CA CYS A 485 12.43 -49.85 16.24
C CYS A 485 13.02 -48.47 15.84
N GLY A 486 14.35 -48.36 15.76
CA GLY A 486 15.03 -47.08 15.56
C GLY A 486 15.12 -46.30 16.87
N TYR A 487 14.35 -45.23 17.00
CA TYR A 487 14.23 -44.47 18.24
C TYR A 487 12.92 -44.81 18.96
N PHE A 488 13.02 -45.20 20.23
CA PHE A 488 11.86 -45.52 21.06
C PHE A 488 11.47 -44.32 21.93
N ALA A 489 10.21 -43.87 21.83
CA ALA A 489 9.67 -42.76 22.62
C ALA A 489 8.40 -43.16 23.38
N GLN A 490 8.33 -42.74 24.65
CA GLN A 490 7.17 -42.82 25.55
C GLN A 490 7.02 -41.51 26.34
N PRO A 491 5.91 -41.28 27.06
CA PRO A 491 5.71 -40.02 27.78
C PRO A 491 6.79 -39.71 28.82
N ASP A 492 7.29 -40.73 29.50
CA ASP A 492 8.35 -40.69 30.50
C ASP A 492 9.76 -40.89 29.90
N LYS A 493 9.84 -41.24 28.61
CA LYS A 493 11.09 -41.51 27.90
C LYS A 493 11.11 -40.81 26.54
N PRO A 494 11.40 -39.50 26.49
CA PRO A 494 11.53 -38.79 25.22
C PRO A 494 12.73 -39.31 24.42
N ALA A 495 12.58 -39.37 23.10
CA ALA A 495 13.64 -39.75 22.18
C ALA A 495 14.32 -38.51 21.60
N ARG A 496 15.65 -38.58 21.42
CA ARG A 496 16.44 -37.55 20.73
C ARG A 496 16.93 -38.11 19.41
N LEU A 497 16.32 -37.67 18.31
CA LEU A 497 16.63 -38.07 16.93
C LEU A 497 17.79 -37.21 16.44
N VAL A 498 18.98 -37.79 16.32
CA VAL A 498 20.20 -37.06 15.95
C VAL A 498 20.23 -36.86 14.43
N LEU A 499 20.58 -35.64 13.99
CA LEU A 499 20.78 -35.31 12.59
C LEU A 499 22.25 -35.53 12.18
N ASP A 500 22.48 -35.83 10.91
CA ASP A 500 23.81 -35.97 10.30
C ASP A 500 24.61 -34.64 10.20
N GLY A 501 24.03 -33.53 10.67
CA GLY A 501 24.68 -32.24 10.83
C GLY A 501 23.71 -31.16 11.32
N PRO A 502 24.20 -30.00 11.76
CA PRO A 502 23.34 -28.93 12.28
C PRO A 502 22.56 -28.22 11.16
N LEU A 503 21.39 -27.71 11.54
CA LEU A 503 20.50 -26.85 10.76
C LEU A 503 20.51 -25.42 11.33
N LEU A 504 20.53 -24.43 10.44
CA LEU A 504 20.36 -23.02 10.80
C LEU A 504 18.88 -22.69 11.10
N PRO A 505 18.60 -21.55 11.75
CA PRO A 505 17.22 -21.11 11.99
C PRO A 505 16.42 -20.98 10.69
N ALA A 506 15.40 -21.84 10.52
CA ALA A 506 14.43 -21.75 9.44
C ALA A 506 13.16 -22.54 9.82
N ASP A 507 12.15 -22.46 8.96
CA ASP A 507 10.97 -23.31 9.03
C ASP A 507 11.25 -24.60 8.26
N TRP A 508 11.69 -25.65 8.97
CA TRP A 508 12.01 -26.94 8.39
C TRP A 508 10.77 -27.82 8.24
N SER A 509 10.84 -28.82 7.38
CA SER A 509 9.85 -29.88 7.28
C SER A 509 10.56 -31.22 7.49
N VAL A 510 9.93 -32.13 8.24
CA VAL A 510 10.44 -33.50 8.47
C VAL A 510 9.47 -34.51 7.88
N GLU A 511 10.00 -35.55 7.25
CA GLU A 511 9.25 -36.79 6.93
C GLU A 511 9.61 -37.84 7.97
N LEU A 512 8.61 -38.27 8.74
CA LEU A 512 8.79 -39.17 9.87
C LEU A 512 7.93 -40.42 9.68
N ASN A 513 8.58 -41.56 9.52
CA ASN A 513 7.93 -42.87 9.56
C ASN A 513 7.93 -43.36 11.01
N TYR A 514 6.77 -43.77 11.50
CA TYR A 514 6.63 -44.27 12.87
C TYR A 514 5.72 -45.49 12.96
N LEU A 515 5.93 -46.29 14.00
CA LEU A 515 5.04 -47.37 14.42
C LEU A 515 4.51 -47.04 15.81
N ALA A 516 3.19 -47.00 15.97
CA ALA A 516 2.54 -46.70 17.24
C ALA A 516 1.59 -47.82 17.70
N ASN A 517 1.43 -47.96 19.01
CA ASN A 517 0.53 -48.96 19.61
C ASN A 517 -0.93 -48.48 19.76
N SER A 518 -1.17 -47.18 19.78
CA SER A 518 -2.48 -46.58 20.08
C SER A 518 -2.64 -45.19 19.44
N GLU A 519 -3.88 -44.71 19.40
CA GLU A 519 -4.21 -43.33 19.01
C GLU A 519 -3.65 -42.32 20.02
N GLY A 520 -3.14 -41.19 19.53
CA GLY A 520 -2.65 -40.16 20.41
C GLY A 520 -1.96 -39.00 19.72
N THR A 521 -1.07 -38.33 20.45
CA THR A 521 -0.27 -37.25 19.90
C THR A 521 1.15 -37.32 20.42
N MET A 522 2.09 -36.84 19.62
CA MET A 522 3.48 -36.61 20.01
C MET A 522 3.84 -35.14 19.87
N THR A 523 4.80 -34.68 20.65
CA THR A 523 5.42 -33.38 20.48
C THR A 523 6.79 -33.58 19.84
N LEU A 524 7.03 -32.82 18.78
CA LEU A 524 8.30 -32.72 18.09
C LEU A 524 8.89 -31.32 18.34
N ALA A 525 10.17 -31.21 18.63
CA ALA A 525 10.86 -29.93 18.75
C ALA A 525 12.28 -30.04 18.23
N MET A 526 12.76 -29.02 17.51
CA MET A 526 14.20 -28.91 17.22
C MET A 526 14.97 -28.55 18.50
N THR A 527 16.29 -28.76 18.52
CA THR A 527 17.14 -28.35 19.66
C THR A 527 16.89 -26.90 20.09
N GLN A 528 16.68 -26.00 19.13
CA GLN A 528 16.26 -24.63 19.36
C GLN A 528 15.01 -24.34 18.53
N GLY A 529 13.83 -24.63 19.07
CA GLY A 529 12.56 -24.37 18.41
C GLY A 529 11.38 -24.60 19.36
N PRO A 530 10.18 -24.14 19.00
CA PRO A 530 8.98 -24.39 19.77
C PRO A 530 8.53 -25.85 19.64
N ASP A 531 7.73 -26.28 20.63
CA ASP A 531 7.04 -27.57 20.62
C ASP A 531 5.95 -27.62 19.54
N VAL A 532 6.01 -28.61 18.66
CA VAL A 532 5.03 -28.87 17.62
C VAL A 532 4.29 -30.16 17.90
N LYS A 533 2.97 -30.06 18.12
CA LYS A 533 2.11 -31.22 18.35
C LYS A 533 1.75 -31.89 17.02
N VAL A 534 1.86 -33.21 16.97
CA VAL A 534 1.61 -34.06 15.80
C VAL A 534 0.66 -35.20 16.18
N PRO A 535 -0.46 -35.38 15.45
CA PRO A 535 -1.35 -36.54 15.63
C PRO A 535 -0.66 -37.86 15.29
N VAL A 536 -1.02 -38.91 16.02
CA VAL A 536 -0.45 -40.25 15.91
C VAL A 536 -1.57 -41.27 15.82
N HIS A 537 -1.48 -42.18 14.84
CA HIS A 537 -2.40 -43.29 14.61
C HIS A 537 -1.70 -44.64 14.87
N PRO A 538 -2.41 -45.68 15.32
CA PRO A 538 -1.82 -47.00 15.56
C PRO A 538 -1.32 -47.63 14.26
N GLY A 539 -0.35 -48.52 14.37
CA GLY A 539 0.28 -49.20 13.23
C GLY A 539 1.40 -48.38 12.59
N LEU A 540 1.88 -48.85 11.43
CA LEU A 540 2.94 -48.22 10.66
C LEU A 540 2.38 -47.05 9.85
N ASN A 541 2.89 -45.85 10.12
CA ASN A 541 2.39 -44.61 9.55
C ASN A 541 3.54 -43.72 9.09
N ARG A 542 3.20 -42.78 8.21
CA ARG A 542 4.08 -41.71 7.79
C ARG A 542 3.40 -40.36 8.05
N VAL A 543 4.13 -39.46 8.67
CA VAL A 543 3.68 -38.08 8.92
C VAL A 543 4.74 -37.09 8.48
N PHE A 544 4.27 -35.97 7.95
CA PHE A 544 5.08 -34.82 7.63
C PHE A 544 4.76 -33.72 8.62
N ALA A 545 5.77 -33.08 9.20
CA ALA A 545 5.56 -32.01 10.17
C ALA A 545 6.44 -30.79 9.86
N ARG A 546 5.89 -29.60 10.07
CA ARG A 546 6.60 -28.31 10.01
C ARG A 546 7.26 -28.07 11.37
N LEU A 547 8.58 -27.94 11.39
CA LEU A 547 9.41 -27.76 12.58
C LEU A 547 10.24 -26.47 12.44
N PRO A 548 9.75 -25.33 12.94
CA PRO A 548 10.55 -24.12 13.01
C PRO A 548 11.69 -24.31 14.03
N GLY A 549 12.89 -23.83 13.68
CA GLY A 549 14.01 -23.83 14.62
C GLY A 549 15.38 -24.07 13.99
N ALA A 550 16.33 -24.39 14.85
CA ALA A 550 17.72 -24.69 14.53
C ALA A 550 18.25 -25.84 15.40
N GLY A 551 19.41 -26.38 15.01
CA GLY A 551 20.16 -27.34 15.82
C GLY A 551 20.46 -28.66 15.13
N ASP A 552 20.89 -29.63 15.93
CA ASP A 552 21.47 -30.91 15.51
C ASP A 552 20.58 -32.13 15.80
N ALA A 553 19.41 -31.92 16.40
CA ALA A 553 18.51 -33.01 16.79
C ALA A 553 17.05 -32.58 16.81
N ILE A 554 16.16 -33.56 16.72
CA ILE A 554 14.72 -33.44 16.95
C ILE A 554 14.38 -34.23 18.22
N THR A 555 13.79 -33.57 19.21
CA THR A 555 13.25 -34.22 20.40
C THR A 555 11.83 -34.66 20.14
N VAL A 556 11.51 -35.92 20.46
CA VAL A 556 10.19 -36.52 20.32
C VAL A 556 9.70 -36.99 21.67
N ARG A 557 8.52 -36.53 22.08
CA ARG A 557 7.87 -36.94 23.32
C ARG A 557 6.44 -37.37 23.03
N ALA A 558 6.07 -38.59 23.43
CA ALA A 558 4.67 -39.00 23.38
C ALA A 558 3.88 -38.21 24.44
N ASN A 559 2.70 -37.69 24.07
CA ASN A 559 1.86 -36.92 25.00
C ASN A 559 0.75 -37.77 25.62
N THR A 560 0.35 -38.84 24.95
CA THR A 560 -0.75 -39.70 25.39
C THR A 560 -0.24 -40.80 26.33
N THR A 561 -0.92 -41.02 27.46
CA THR A 561 -0.57 -42.08 28.41
C THR A 561 -0.56 -43.44 27.72
N ALA A 562 0.46 -44.26 28.00
CA ALA A 562 0.69 -45.58 27.41
C ALA A 562 0.95 -45.59 25.88
N LEU A 563 1.09 -44.43 25.23
CA LEU A 563 1.53 -44.36 23.83
C LEU A 563 3.03 -44.70 23.73
N ALA A 564 3.35 -45.70 22.93
CA ALA A 564 4.72 -46.09 22.61
C ALA A 564 4.95 -45.92 21.10
N LEU A 565 6.09 -45.29 20.77
CA LEU A 565 6.46 -44.95 19.39
C LEU A 565 7.82 -45.56 19.04
N CYS A 566 7.89 -46.18 17.88
CA CYS A 566 9.14 -46.48 17.18
C CYS A 566 9.28 -45.54 16.01
N LEU A 567 10.38 -44.80 15.94
CA LEU A 567 10.62 -43.74 14.96
C LEU A 567 11.82 -44.10 14.08
N ALA A 568 11.63 -44.06 12.77
CA ALA A 568 12.68 -44.39 11.80
C ALA A 568 13.51 -43.17 11.38
N SER A 569 14.60 -43.42 10.63
CA SER A 569 15.32 -42.37 9.91
C SER A 569 14.44 -41.73 8.83
N GLY A 570 14.75 -40.50 8.47
CA GLY A 570 14.01 -39.73 7.49
C GLY A 570 14.68 -38.39 7.17
N PRO A 571 14.27 -37.74 6.06
CA PRO A 571 14.79 -36.45 5.67
C PRO A 571 14.24 -35.30 6.52
N VAL A 572 15.07 -34.28 6.69
CA VAL A 572 14.71 -32.96 7.21
C VAL A 572 15.17 -31.91 6.20
N GLY A 573 14.26 -31.06 5.73
CA GLY A 573 14.57 -30.08 4.70
C GLY A 573 13.38 -29.20 4.32
N PHE A 574 13.43 -28.64 3.11
CA PHE A 574 12.36 -27.83 2.54
C PHE A 574 11.39 -28.68 1.73
N LEU A 575 10.22 -28.13 1.41
CA LEU A 575 9.30 -28.75 0.46
C LEU A 575 9.80 -28.52 -0.97
N ALA A 576 9.75 -29.57 -1.79
CA ALA A 576 9.99 -29.50 -3.22
C ALA A 576 8.94 -30.32 -3.98
N PRO A 577 8.64 -29.99 -5.25
CA PRO A 577 7.79 -30.84 -6.10
C PRO A 577 8.30 -32.28 -6.14
N ALA A 578 7.36 -33.24 -6.04
CA ALA A 578 7.65 -34.67 -5.93
C ALA A 578 8.30 -35.27 -7.18
#